data_AF-A0A2W7IPQ2-F1
#
_entry.id   AF-A0A2W7IPQ2-F1
#
_cell.length_a   1.000
_cell.length_b   1.000
_cell.length_c   1.000
_cell.angle_alpha   90.00
_cell.angle_beta   90.00
_cell.angle_gamma   90.00
#
_symmetry.space_group_name_H-M   'P 1'
#
loop_
_entity.id
_entity.type
_entity.pdbx_description
1 polymer ?
#
loop_
_entity_poly.entity_id
_entity_poly.type
_entity_poly.pdbx_seq_one_letter_code
_entity_poly.pdbx_strand_id
1 'polypeptide(L)' 'MGDPSLLFWLGAFVVIAFVDLVAIMNLWRSDKSTNTRLMWALVIVLLPVIGLVVWGYAGPRGMPKPPTSPEQSK' A
#
# COMPACT_ATOMS: atom_id res chain seq x y z
N MET A 1 -28.07 -19.14 16.36
CA MET A 1 -27.65 -17.74 16.55
C MET A 1 -26.27 -17.60 15.91
N GLY A 2 -26.06 -16.64 15.02
CA GLY A 2 -24.72 -16.44 14.42
C GLY A 2 -23.74 -15.94 15.48
N ASP A 3 -22.50 -16.45 15.47
CA ASP A 3 -21.45 -16.03 16.40
C ASP A 3 -20.97 -14.61 16.02
N PRO A 4 -21.19 -13.60 16.87
CA PRO A 4 -20.74 -12.23 16.61
C PRO A 4 -19.22 -12.13 16.40
N SER A 5 -18.46 -13.03 17.03
CA SER A 5 -17.01 -13.08 16.95
C SER A 5 -16.54 -13.43 15.54
N LEU A 6 -17.20 -14.39 14.88
CA LEU A 6 -16.87 -14.79 13.51
C LEU A 6 -17.15 -13.66 12.52
N LEU A 7 -18.26 -12.95 12.67
CA LEU A 7 -18.60 -11.81 11.82
C LEU A 7 -17.58 -10.68 11.96
N PHE A 8 -17.14 -10.40 13.19
CA PHE A 8 -16.11 -9.40 13.46
C PHE A 8 -14.78 -9.76 12.78
N TRP A 9 -14.29 -10.99 12.99
CA TRP A 9 -13.03 -11.43 12.39
C TRP A 9 -13.08 -11.49 10.85
N LEU A 10 -14.22 -11.89 10.28
CA LEU A 10 -14.41 -11.89 8.83
C LEU A 10 -14.43 -10.47 8.26
N GLY A 11 -15.10 -9.54 8.95
CA GLY A 11 -15.07 -8.12 8.58
C GLY A 11 -13.66 -7.54 8.63
N ALA A 12 -12.90 -7.81 9.69
CA ALA A 12 -11.52 -7.37 9.83
C ALA A 12 -10.62 -7.92 8.71
N PHE A 13 -10.77 -9.20 8.37
CA PHE A 13 -10.05 -9.84 7.28
C PHE A 13 -10.31 -9.15 5.93
N VAL A 14 -11.58 -8.87 5.62
CA VAL A 14 -11.97 -8.18 4.37
C VAL A 14 -11.36 -6.77 4.29
N VAL A 15 -11.39 -6.02 5.40
CA VAL A 15 -10.80 -4.67 5.45
C VAL A 15 -9.30 -4.73 5.20
N ILE A 16 -8.58 -5.63 5.88
CA ILE A 16 -7.14 -5.82 5.70
C ILE A 16 -6.82 -6.17 4.25
N ALA A 17 -7.52 -7.15 3.67
CA ALA A 17 -7.32 -7.55 2.28
C ALA A 17 -7.58 -6.40 1.29
N PHE A 18 -8.58 -5.55 1.56
CA PHE A 18 -8.84 -4.37 0.74
C PHE A 18 -7.69 -3.35 0.81
N VAL A 19 -7.15 -3.10 2.01
CA VAL A 19 -6.01 -2.20 2.18
C VAL A 19 -4.74 -2.78 1.52
N ASP A 20 -4.52 -4.08 1.59
CA ASP A 20 -3.41 -4.76 0.89
C ASP A 20 -3.49 -4.54 -0.62
N LEU A 21 -4.68 -4.66 -1.22
CA LEU A 21 -4.88 -4.38 -2.65
C LEU A 21 -4.53 -2.93 -3.00
N VAL A 22 -4.93 -1.97 -2.17
CA VAL A 22 -4.58 -0.56 -2.35
C VAL A 22 -3.07 -0.35 -2.25
N ALA A 23 -2.42 -0.97 -1.27
CA ALA A 23 -0.99 -0.87 -1.08
C ALA A 23 -0.23 -1.44 -2.29
N ILE A 24 -0.66 -2.61 -2.78
CA ILE A 24 -0.11 -3.23 -4.00
C ILE A 24 -0.31 -2.29 -5.20
N MET A 25 -1.51 -1.73 -5.43
CA MET A 25 -1.73 -0.75 -6.51
C MET A 25 -0.79 0.45 -6.44
N ASN A 26 -0.46 0.92 -5.24
CA ASN A 26 0.51 1.99 -5.05
C ASN A 26 1.94 1.56 -5.43
N LEU A 27 2.31 0.29 -5.23
CA LEU A 27 3.60 -0.23 -5.72
C LEU A 27 3.69 -0.12 -7.24
N TRP A 28 2.59 -0.40 -7.96
CA TRP A 28 2.56 -0.29 -9.42
C TRP A 28 2.69 1.14 -9.93
N ARG A 29 2.13 2.12 -9.21
CA ARG A 29 2.25 3.55 -9.55
C ARG A 29 3.60 4.17 -9.20
N SER A 30 4.43 3.46 -8.43
CA SER A 30 5.70 3.98 -7.98
C SER A 30 6.77 3.91 -9.07
N ASP A 31 7.54 5.00 -9.21
CA ASP A 31 8.76 5.09 -10.04
C ASP A 31 9.96 4.33 -9.43
N LYS A 32 9.77 3.55 -8.36
CA LYS A 32 10.83 2.75 -7.71
C LYS A 32 11.15 1.48 -8.51
N SER A 33 12.35 0.94 -8.30
CA SER A 33 12.82 -0.27 -8.96
C SER A 33 11.92 -1.48 -8.67
N THR A 34 11.91 -2.45 -9.58
CA THR A 34 11.14 -3.69 -9.45
C THR A 34 11.49 -4.47 -8.18
N ASN A 35 12.76 -4.50 -7.78
CA ASN A 35 13.18 -5.20 -6.55
C ASN A 35 12.58 -4.55 -5.29
N THR A 36 12.56 -3.21 -5.22
CA THR A 36 11.93 -2.50 -4.10
C THR A 36 10.43 -2.78 -4.03
N ARG A 37 9.74 -2.78 -5.17
CA ARG A 37 8.30 -3.10 -5.23
C ARG A 37 8.05 -4.53 -4.75
N LEU A 38 8.86 -5.49 -5.18
CA LEU A 38 8.71 -6.89 -4.80
C LEU A 38 8.92 -7.11 -3.29
N MET A 39 9.93 -6.47 -2.70
CA MET A 39 10.17 -6.54 -1.26
C MET A 39 9.01 -5.98 -0.44
N TRP A 40 8.46 -4.84 -0.85
CA TRP A 40 7.29 -4.27 -0.17
C TRP A 40 6.04 -5.16 -0.31
N ALA A 41 5.79 -5.72 -1.50
CA ALA A 41 4.69 -6.67 -1.70
C ALA A 41 4.83 -7.89 -0.78
N LEU A 42 6.04 -8.45 -0.67
CA LEU A 42 6.31 -9.60 0.18
C LEU A 42 6.03 -9.29 1.66
N VAL A 43 6.49 -8.14 2.15
CA VAL A 43 6.29 -7.71 3.54
C VAL A 43 4.79 -7.53 3.86
N ILE A 44 4.03 -6.91 2.97
CA ILE A 44 2.59 -6.68 3.14
C ILE A 44 1.84 -8.03 3.17
N VAL A 45 2.11 -8.92 2.21
CA VAL A 45 1.40 -10.21 2.11
C VAL A 45 1.74 -11.16 3.27
N LEU A 46 3.01 -11.23 3.70
CA LEU A 46 3.41 -12.13 4.80
C LEU A 46 2.93 -11.63 6.15
N LEU A 47 2.90 -10.31 6.33
CA LEU A 47 2.58 -9.64 7.58
C LEU A 47 1.52 -8.57 7.31
N PRO A 48 0.25 -8.92 7.11
CA PRO A 48 -0.76 -7.96 6.66
C PRO A 48 -0.86 -6.72 7.56
N VAL A 49 -1.00 -6.90 8.87
CA VAL A 49 -1.14 -5.76 9.78
C VAL A 49 0.17 -4.97 9.91
N ILE A 50 1.29 -5.64 10.18
CA ILE A 50 2.58 -4.99 10.44
C ILE A 50 3.16 -4.39 9.15
N GLY A 51 3.08 -5.13 8.04
CA GLY A 51 3.53 -4.72 6.73
C GLY A 51 2.78 -3.51 6.21
N LEU A 52 1.45 -3.43 6.44
CA LEU A 52 0.68 -2.21 6.15
C LEU A 52 1.12 -1.01 6.99
N VAL A 53 1.40 -1.20 8.29
CA VAL A 53 1.91 -0.12 9.15
C VAL A 53 3.24 0.40 8.63
N VAL A 54 4.21 -0.50 8.38
CA VAL A 54 5.54 -0.14 7.91
C VAL A 54 5.47 0.51 6.51
N TRP A 55 4.61 0.01 5.64
CA TRP A 55 4.33 0.62 4.33
C TRP A 55 3.67 1.99 4.45
N GLY A 56 2.78 2.19 5.43
CA GLY A 56 2.18 3.49 5.71
C GLY A 56 3.22 4.57 6.02
N TYR A 57 4.33 4.21 6.66
CA TYR A 57 5.44 5.13 6.95
C TYR A 57 6.42 5.29 5.79
N ALA A 58 6.99 4.18 5.31
CA ALA A 58 8.13 4.18 4.40
C ALA A 58 7.82 3.61 3.00
N GLY A 59 6.55 3.29 2.75
CA GLY A 59 6.08 2.74 1.49
C GLY A 59 6.36 3.68 0.32
N PRO A 60 6.56 3.13 -0.88
CA PRO A 60 6.91 3.92 -2.04
C PRO A 60 5.73 4.81 -2.45
N ARG A 61 5.95 6.13 -2.43
CA ARG A 61 4.99 7.14 -2.89
C ARG A 61 5.47 7.68 -4.23
N GLY A 62 4.60 7.71 -5.23
CA GLY A 62 4.88 8.43 -6.48
C GLY A 62 4.86 9.93 -6.21
N MET A 63 6.02 10.59 -6.29
CA MET A 63 6.05 12.05 -6.34
C MET A 63 5.87 12.47 -7.81
N PRO A 64 4.89 13.34 -8.13
CA PRO A 64 4.83 13.96 -9.44
C PRO A 64 6.17 14.64 -9.71
N LYS A 65 6.79 14.34 -10.86
CA LYS A 65 8.01 15.05 -11.28
C LYS A 65 7.67 16.54 -11.33
N PRO A 66 8.43 17.42 -10.66
CA PRO A 66 8.16 18.85 -10.73
C PRO A 66 8.19 19.30 -12.20
N PRO A 67 7.29 20.22 -12.60
CA PRO A 67 7.31 20.76 -13.95
C PRO A 67 8.65 21.42 -14.23
N THR A 68 9.34 20.97 -15.28
CA THR A 68 10.68 21.45 -15.66
C THR A 68 10.64 22.65 -16.62
N SER A 69 9.47 23.27 -16.82
CA SER A 69 9.32 24.37 -17.78
C SER A 69 9.78 25.72 -17.21
N PRO A 70 10.67 26.46 -17.90
CA PRO A 70 11.02 27.84 -17.55
C PRO A 70 9.84 28.82 -17.57
N GLU A 71 8.75 28.49 -18.29
CA GLU A 71 7.56 29.32 -18.38
C GLU A 71 6.70 29.30 -17.11
N GLN A 72 6.79 28.26 -16.28
CA GLN A 72 6.07 28.20 -15.00
C GLN A 72 6.76 28.95 -13.85
N SER A 73 7.88 29.62 -14.13
CA SER A 73 8.63 30.43 -13.16
C SER A 73 8.32 31.93 -13.24
N LYS A 74 7.45 32.37 -14.14
CA LYS A 74 7.05 33.78 -14.31
C LYS A 74 5.61 33.99 -13.89
#